data_AF-A0A7C3C584-F1
#
_entry.id   AF-A0A7C3C584-F1
#
_cell.length_a   1.000
_cell.length_b   1.000
_cell.length_c   1.000
_cell.angle_alpha   90.00
_cell.angle_beta   90.00
_cell.angle_gamma   90.00
#
_symmetry.space_group_name_H-M   'P 1'
#
loop_
_entity.id
_entity.type
_entity.pdbx_description
1 polymer ?
#
loop_
_entity_poly.entity_id
_entity_poly.type
_entity_poly.pdbx_seq_one_letter_code
_entity_poly.pdbx_strand_id
1 'polypeptide(L)'
;MNEAFDLKFWQFLLLAFFAFYGLMQLIILPIVQKLIYRRFQATERKLDAELDFGLPSYALANRKLWIDRLINDPEVKKTLKSLAQDGDTPAPELLKQARDYADEIVPSFNAVLYFKFGYWLSKMFLRLFYWIKVGYSSQQSYDQITKNNCVVLVSNHRSNFDPFLLIYMASKRAPISYSAGRWALSFPFRQFLHAI
;
A
#
# COMPACT_ATOMS: atom_id res chain seq x y z
N MET A 1 31.84 -42.94 -31.29
CA MET A 1 30.64 -42.93 -32.14
C MET A 1 29.80 -41.75 -31.69
N ASN A 2 29.73 -40.69 -32.50
CA ASN A 2 28.87 -39.55 -32.21
C ASN A 2 27.58 -39.78 -33.00
N GLU A 3 26.55 -40.34 -32.35
CA GLU A 3 25.22 -40.38 -32.94
C GLU A 3 24.66 -38.96 -32.96
N ALA A 4 24.43 -38.43 -34.17
CA ALA A 4 23.80 -37.14 -34.34
C ALA A 4 22.30 -37.30 -34.06
N PHE A 5 21.84 -36.77 -32.93
CA PHE A 5 20.42 -36.70 -32.60
C PHE A 5 19.73 -35.74 -33.58
N ASP A 6 18.84 -36.28 -34.42
CA ASP A 6 18.09 -35.51 -35.41
C ASP A 6 16.85 -34.88 -34.75
N LEU A 7 17.01 -33.64 -34.29
CA LEU A 7 15.99 -32.92 -33.53
C LEU A 7 15.05 -32.18 -34.49
N LYS A 8 13.74 -32.45 -34.43
CA LYS A 8 12.77 -31.77 -35.30
C LYS A 8 12.69 -30.28 -34.95
N PHE A 9 12.55 -29.43 -35.96
CA PHE A 9 12.51 -27.97 -35.79
C PHE A 9 11.50 -27.47 -34.74
N TRP A 10 10.31 -28.09 -34.63
CA TRP A 10 9.33 -27.71 -33.61
C TRP A 10 9.75 -28.07 -32.18
N GLN A 11 10.48 -29.18 -32.00
CA GLN A 11 11.05 -29.55 -30.70
C GLN A 11 12.13 -28.54 -30.28
N PHE A 12 12.94 -28.08 -31.24
CA PHE A 12 13.91 -27.01 -30.99
C PHE A 12 13.22 -25.70 -30.59
N LEU A 13 12.15 -25.30 -31.28
CA LEU A 13 11.38 -24.09 -30.93
C LEU A 13 10.78 -24.16 -29.53
N LEU A 14 10.21 -25.30 -29.14
CA LEU A 14 9.69 -25.49 -27.78
C LEU A 14 10.79 -25.38 -26.73
N LEU A 15 11.93 -26.05 -26.94
CA LEU A 15 13.08 -25.97 -26.04
C LEU A 15 13.62 -24.54 -25.94
N ALA A 16 13.75 -23.84 -27.05
CA ALA A 16 14.18 -22.46 -27.09
C ALA A 16 13.20 -21.53 -26.33
N PHE A 17 11.89 -21.74 -26.49
CA PHE A 17 10.88 -21.00 -25.75
C PHE A 17 10.97 -21.23 -24.24
N PHE A 18 11.06 -22.48 -23.78
CA PHE A 18 11.20 -22.78 -22.35
C PHE A 18 12.52 -22.28 -21.78
N ALA A 19 13.63 -22.39 -22.52
CA ALA A 19 14.92 -21.84 -22.13
C ALA A 19 14.86 -20.31 -22.01
N PHE A 20 14.25 -19.63 -22.97
CA PHE A 20 14.06 -18.18 -22.93
C PHE A 20 13.15 -17.75 -21.78
N TYR A 21 12.05 -18.48 -21.56
CA TYR A 21 11.13 -18.23 -20.45
C TYR A 21 11.83 -18.41 -19.09
N GLY A 22 12.63 -19.47 -18.93
CA GLY A 22 13.46 -19.68 -17.73
C GLY A 22 14.47 -18.56 -17.53
N LEU A 23 15.16 -18.12 -18.59
CA LEU A 23 16.12 -17.01 -18.53
C LEU A 23 15.44 -15.68 -18.16
N MET A 24 14.27 -15.39 -18.73
CA MET A 24 13.44 -14.25 -18.35
C MET A 24 13.13 -14.28 -16.85
N GLN A 25 12.77 -15.44 -16.30
CA GLN A 25 12.45 -15.57 -14.88
C GLN A 25 13.66 -15.45 -13.97
N LEU A 26 14.81 -16.01 -14.37
CA LEU A 26 16.01 -16.05 -13.54
C LEU A 26 16.79 -14.74 -13.55
N ILE A 27 16.72 -13.96 -14.65
CA ILE A 27 17.56 -12.77 -14.84
C ILE A 27 16.70 -11.51 -14.95
N ILE A 28 15.77 -11.47 -15.89
CA ILE A 28 15.07 -10.22 -16.23
C ILE A 28 14.11 -9.82 -15.11
N LEU A 29 13.27 -10.74 -14.63
CA LEU A 29 12.35 -10.47 -13.54
C LEU A 29 13.04 -9.95 -12.27
N PRO A 30 14.08 -10.58 -11.71
CA PRO A 30 14.72 -10.08 -10.48
C PRO A 30 15.42 -8.73 -10.70
N ILE A 31 16.02 -8.49 -11.87
CA ILE A 31 16.64 -7.19 -12.19
C ILE A 31 15.56 -6.11 -12.25
N VAL A 32 14.47 -6.35 -12.99
CA VAL A 32 13.37 -5.39 -13.13
C VAL A 32 12.72 -5.10 -11.78
N GLN A 33 12.42 -6.13 -10.99
CA GLN A 33 11.89 -5.99 -9.62
C GLN A 33 12.82 -5.13 -8.75
N LYS A 34 14.12 -5.40 -8.78
CA LYS A 34 15.12 -4.63 -8.02
C LYS A 34 15.21 -3.18 -8.48
N LEU A 35 15.15 -2.91 -9.78
CA LEU A 35 15.18 -1.55 -10.32
C LEU A 35 13.92 -0.76 -9.93
N ILE A 36 12.74 -1.38 -10.07
CA ILE A 36 11.47 -0.78 -9.64
C ILE A 36 11.50 -0.49 -8.14
N TYR A 37 11.92 -1.47 -7.33
CA TYR A 37 12.01 -1.32 -5.87
C TYR A 37 12.96 -0.20 -5.47
N ARG A 38 14.14 -0.10 -6.10
CA ARG A 38 15.09 1.00 -5.87
C ARG A 38 14.48 2.36 -6.23
N ARG A 39 13.73 2.45 -7.33
CA ARG A 39 13.05 3.69 -7.71
C ARG A 39 11.93 4.07 -6.76
N PHE A 40 11.17 3.10 -6.27
CA PHE A 40 10.16 3.33 -5.25
C PHE A 40 10.79 3.86 -3.97
N GLN A 41 11.83 3.20 -3.43
CA GLN A 41 12.53 3.71 -2.24
C GLN A 41 13.11 5.12 -2.42
N ALA A 42 13.68 5.42 -3.58
CA ALA A 42 14.19 6.76 -3.86
C ALA A 42 13.05 7.80 -3.94
N THR A 43 11.88 7.40 -4.43
CA THR A 43 10.70 8.27 -4.51
C THR A 43 10.07 8.48 -3.14
N GLU A 44 10.01 7.45 -2.30
CA GLU A 44 9.53 7.55 -0.91
C GLU A 44 10.35 8.55 -0.10
N ARG A 45 11.69 8.50 -0.20
CA ARG A 45 12.57 9.49 0.46
C ARG A 45 12.33 10.92 -0.02
N LYS A 46 12.06 11.10 -1.30
CA LYS A 46 11.71 12.42 -1.85
C LYS A 46 10.35 12.89 -1.36
N LEU A 47 9.36 12.00 -1.34
CA LEU A 47 8.02 12.30 -0.83
C LEU A 47 8.06 12.68 0.65
N ASP A 48 8.83 11.96 1.47
CA ASP A 48 8.99 12.28 2.89
C ASP A 48 9.57 13.69 3.12
N ALA A 49 10.50 14.12 2.25
CA ALA A 49 11.06 15.47 2.28
C ALA A 49 10.13 16.55 1.69
N GLU A 50 9.28 16.20 0.72
CA GLU A 50 8.36 17.13 0.04
C GLU A 50 7.04 17.35 0.80
N LEU A 51 6.62 16.42 1.67
CA LEU A 51 5.38 16.50 2.42
C LEU A 51 5.52 17.37 3.68
N ASP A 52 4.63 18.33 3.86
CA ASP A 52 4.59 19.23 5.03
C ASP A 52 4.60 18.46 6.37
N PHE A 53 3.89 17.33 6.42
CA PHE A 53 3.78 16.48 7.61
C PHE A 53 4.70 15.25 7.59
N GLY A 54 5.43 15.02 6.48
CA GLY A 54 6.21 13.80 6.27
C GLY A 54 5.36 12.54 6.09
N LEU A 55 6.03 11.41 5.85
CA LEU A 55 5.38 10.10 5.83
C LEU A 55 5.29 9.53 7.25
N PRO A 56 4.15 8.92 7.63
CA PRO A 56 4.04 8.29 8.93
C PRO A 56 5.00 7.10 9.00
N SER A 57 5.52 6.78 10.19
CA SER A 57 6.51 5.71 10.35
C SER A 57 6.02 4.36 9.83
N TYR A 58 4.69 4.13 9.83
CA TYR A 58 4.11 2.90 9.28
C TYR A 58 4.15 2.81 7.76
N ALA A 59 4.13 3.94 7.05
CA ALA A 59 4.24 3.99 5.60
C ALA A 59 5.61 3.55 5.08
N LEU A 60 6.64 3.61 5.93
CA LEU A 60 8.03 3.33 5.57
C LEU A 60 8.45 1.89 5.88
N ALA A 61 7.67 1.17 6.69
CA ALA A 61 8.00 -0.17 7.16
C ALA A 61 7.13 -1.23 6.49
N ASN A 62 7.74 -2.39 6.22
CA ASN A 62 7.03 -3.53 5.63
C ASN A 62 5.85 -3.93 6.52
N ARG A 63 4.66 -4.09 5.94
CA ARG A 63 3.44 -4.53 6.66
C ARG A 63 3.69 -5.74 7.56
N LYS A 64 4.52 -6.69 7.11
CA LYS A 64 4.89 -7.87 7.93
C LYS A 64 5.55 -7.49 9.25
N LEU A 65 6.43 -6.47 9.24
CA LEU A 65 7.08 -5.98 10.44
C LEU A 65 6.08 -5.37 11.42
N TRP A 66 5.05 -4.69 10.92
CA TRP A 66 4.00 -4.13 11.78
C TRP A 66 3.11 -5.20 12.40
N ILE A 67 2.75 -6.23 11.63
CA ILE A 67 2.04 -7.40 12.15
C ILE A 67 2.88 -8.07 13.23
N ASP A 68 4.15 -8.35 12.94
CA ASP A 68 5.03 -9.00 13.90
C ASP A 68 5.23 -8.14 15.16
N ARG A 69 5.33 -6.81 15.02
CA ARG A 69 5.35 -5.89 16.17
C ARG A 69 4.07 -5.96 16.99
N LEU A 70 2.90 -5.91 16.35
CA LEU A 70 1.60 -5.96 17.01
C LEU A 70 1.40 -7.27 17.77
N ILE A 71 1.73 -8.40 17.15
CA ILE A 71 1.65 -9.73 17.79
C ILE A 71 2.63 -9.85 18.96
N ASN A 72 3.77 -9.15 18.88
CA ASN A 72 4.75 -9.16 19.94
C ASN A 72 4.52 -8.10 21.04
N ASP A 73 3.48 -7.29 20.90
CA ASP A 73 3.12 -6.27 21.89
C ASP A 73 2.87 -6.90 23.27
N PRO A 74 3.39 -6.33 24.37
CA PRO A 74 3.23 -6.87 25.71
C PRO A 74 1.76 -7.06 26.12
N GLU A 75 0.87 -6.15 25.72
CA GLU A 75 -0.56 -6.21 26.06
C GLU A 75 -1.27 -7.33 25.30
N VAL A 76 -0.95 -7.50 24.02
CA VAL A 76 -1.45 -8.62 23.19
C VAL A 76 -0.98 -9.96 23.74
N LYS A 77 0.30 -10.09 24.07
CA LYS A 77 0.85 -11.32 24.68
C LYS A 77 0.23 -11.64 26.03
N LYS A 78 0.02 -10.63 26.88
CA LYS A 78 -0.64 -10.79 28.18
C LYS A 78 -2.07 -11.30 28.00
N THR A 79 -2.81 -10.73 27.05
CA THR A 79 -4.18 -11.14 26.73
C THR A 79 -4.24 -12.57 26.20
N LEU A 80 -3.36 -12.93 25.28
CA LEU A 80 -3.24 -14.30 24.76
C LEU A 80 -2.94 -15.31 25.88
N LYS A 81 -2.08 -14.94 26.82
CA LYS A 81 -1.75 -15.78 27.98
C LYS A 81 -2.95 -15.98 28.90
N SER A 82 -3.71 -14.92 29.19
CA SER A 82 -4.94 -15.05 30.00
C SER A 82 -5.95 -15.96 29.30
N LEU A 83 -6.21 -15.73 28.00
CA LEU A 83 -7.14 -16.54 27.22
C LEU A 83 -6.73 -18.02 27.16
N ALA A 84 -5.43 -18.31 27.08
CA ALA A 84 -4.92 -19.67 27.10
C ALA A 84 -4.97 -20.34 28.49
N GLN A 85 -5.03 -19.55 29.57
CA GLN A 85 -5.17 -20.05 30.94
C GLN A 85 -6.64 -20.26 31.32
N ASP A 86 -7.53 -19.39 30.84
CA ASP A 86 -8.93 -19.34 31.22
C ASP A 86 -9.86 -20.13 30.28
N GLY A 87 -9.37 -20.53 29.10
CA GLY A 87 -10.17 -21.19 28.06
C GLY A 87 -9.59 -22.51 27.56
N ASP A 88 -10.40 -23.24 26.77
CA ASP A 88 -10.05 -24.54 26.19
C ASP A 88 -9.20 -24.45 24.92
N THR A 89 -9.01 -23.24 24.36
CA THR A 89 -8.30 -23.05 23.10
C THR A 89 -6.78 -23.10 23.32
N PRO A 90 -6.05 -23.98 22.61
CA PRO A 90 -4.61 -24.06 22.72
C PRO A 90 -3.93 -22.73 22.35
N ALA A 91 -2.87 -22.36 23.09
CA ALA A 91 -2.04 -21.19 22.82
C ALA A 91 -1.61 -21.00 21.34
N PRO A 92 -1.19 -22.04 20.58
CA PRO A 92 -0.84 -21.87 19.17
C PRO A 92 -2.04 -21.48 18.29
N GLU A 93 -3.25 -21.92 18.63
CA GLU A 93 -4.47 -21.57 17.89
C GLU A 93 -4.90 -20.13 18.18
N LEU A 94 -4.81 -19.69 19.44
CA LEU A 94 -5.03 -18.29 19.82
C LEU A 94 -4.02 -17.35 19.13
N LEU A 95 -2.75 -17.76 19.03
CA LEU A 95 -1.73 -16.99 18.33
C LEU A 95 -2.04 -16.88 16.83
N LYS A 96 -2.53 -17.95 16.21
CA LYS A 96 -2.95 -17.93 14.80
C LYS A 96 -4.12 -16.96 14.61
N GLN A 97 -5.15 -17.04 15.45
CA GLN A 97 -6.29 -16.12 15.39
C GLN A 97 -5.87 -14.66 15.55
N ALA A 98 -4.99 -14.37 16.52
CA ALA A 98 -4.45 -13.02 16.68
C ALA A 98 -3.69 -12.56 15.43
N ARG A 99 -2.94 -13.46 14.78
CA ARG A 99 -2.25 -13.16 13.52
C ARG A 99 -3.21 -12.87 12.38
N ASP A 100 -4.30 -13.62 12.28
CA ASP A 100 -5.34 -13.40 11.29
C ASP A 100 -6.01 -12.02 11.51
N TYR A 101 -6.31 -11.65 12.76
CA TYR A 101 -6.82 -10.31 13.09
C TYR A 101 -5.80 -9.20 12.83
N ALA A 102 -4.53 -9.41 13.15
CA ALA A 102 -3.47 -8.47 12.86
C ALA A 102 -3.30 -8.28 11.34
N ASP A 103 -3.42 -9.35 10.56
CA ASP A 103 -3.45 -9.26 9.11
C ASP A 103 -4.68 -8.46 8.61
N GLU A 104 -5.83 -8.55 9.25
CA GLU A 104 -6.99 -7.74 8.85
C GLU A 104 -6.83 -6.25 9.20
N ILE A 105 -6.34 -5.95 10.40
CA ILE A 105 -6.33 -4.59 10.96
C ILE A 105 -5.13 -3.78 10.48
N VAL A 106 -3.96 -4.41 10.31
CA VAL A 106 -2.73 -3.69 9.93
C VAL A 106 -2.80 -3.30 8.44
N PRO A 107 -2.83 -1.99 8.13
CA PRO A 107 -2.93 -1.53 6.76
C PRO A 107 -1.63 -1.82 6.00
N SER A 108 -1.72 -2.10 4.71
CA SER A 108 -0.58 -1.97 3.79
C SER A 108 -0.65 -0.63 3.11
N PHE A 109 0.24 0.27 3.50
CA PHE A 109 0.35 1.59 2.91
C PHE A 109 1.53 1.65 1.94
N ASN A 110 1.30 2.09 0.70
CA ASN A 110 2.36 2.37 -0.26
C ASN A 110 2.35 3.86 -0.62
N ALA A 111 3.36 4.59 -0.15
CA ALA A 111 3.43 6.04 -0.35
C ALA A 111 3.49 6.44 -1.83
N VAL A 112 4.19 5.67 -2.67
CA VAL A 112 4.28 5.96 -4.11
C VAL A 112 2.93 5.78 -4.79
N LEU A 113 2.22 4.69 -4.48
CA LEU A 113 0.90 4.41 -5.02
C LEU A 113 -0.11 5.47 -4.56
N TYR A 114 -0.10 5.83 -3.28
CA TYR A 114 -0.98 6.86 -2.71
C TYR A 114 -0.72 8.23 -3.36
N PHE A 115 0.52 8.74 -3.25
CA PHE A 115 0.82 10.14 -3.58
C PHE A 115 1.09 10.41 -5.05
N LYS A 116 1.67 9.46 -5.80
CA LYS A 116 1.91 9.67 -7.25
C LYS A 116 0.74 9.17 -8.07
N PHE A 117 0.41 7.89 -7.94
CA PHE A 117 -0.63 7.28 -8.76
C PHE A 117 -2.02 7.77 -8.35
N GLY A 118 -2.34 7.77 -7.05
CA GLY A 118 -3.60 8.29 -6.53
C GLY A 118 -3.84 9.76 -6.90
N TYR A 119 -2.82 10.62 -6.77
CA TYR A 119 -2.91 12.02 -7.20
C TYR A 119 -3.12 12.14 -8.72
N TRP A 120 -2.32 11.43 -9.53
CA TRP A 120 -2.44 11.50 -10.98
C TRP A 120 -3.84 11.08 -11.44
N LEU A 121 -4.34 9.97 -10.90
CA LEU A 121 -5.67 9.44 -11.22
C LEU A 121 -6.77 10.40 -10.75
N SER A 122 -6.65 10.93 -9.53
CA SER A 122 -7.58 11.93 -8.99
C SER A 122 -7.60 13.18 -9.85
N LYS A 123 -6.44 13.73 -10.20
CA LYS A 123 -6.33 14.90 -11.07
C LYS A 123 -6.95 14.64 -12.44
N MET A 124 -6.73 13.46 -13.02
CA MET A 124 -7.31 13.09 -14.31
C MET A 124 -8.83 13.07 -14.25
N PHE A 125 -9.41 12.32 -13.32
CA PHE A 125 -10.86 12.18 -13.19
C PHE A 125 -11.54 13.49 -12.81
N LEU A 126 -10.96 14.23 -11.86
CA LEU A 126 -11.51 15.51 -11.45
C LEU A 126 -11.54 16.51 -12.59
N ARG A 127 -10.49 16.59 -13.43
CA ARG A 127 -10.48 17.48 -14.61
C ARG A 127 -11.47 17.04 -15.69
N LEU A 128 -11.81 15.76 -15.74
CA LEU A 128 -12.78 15.23 -16.71
C LEU A 128 -14.22 15.54 -16.31
N PHE A 129 -14.55 15.44 -15.02
CA PHE A 129 -15.93 15.52 -14.54
C PHE A 129 -16.28 16.84 -13.82
N TYR A 130 -15.28 17.60 -13.35
CA TYR A 130 -15.51 18.76 -12.50
C TYR A 130 -14.67 19.97 -12.92
N TRP A 131 -15.27 21.15 -12.79
CA TRP A 131 -14.53 22.40 -12.73
C TRP A 131 -14.20 22.72 -11.28
N ILE A 132 -12.94 22.51 -10.87
CA ILE A 132 -12.51 22.78 -9.50
C ILE A 132 -12.12 24.25 -9.36
N LYS A 133 -12.72 24.95 -8.38
CA LYS A 133 -12.28 26.27 -7.90
C LYS A 133 -11.82 26.12 -6.45
N VAL A 134 -10.54 26.37 -6.19
CA VAL A 134 -9.96 26.32 -4.85
C VAL A 134 -9.99 27.73 -4.26
N GLY A 135 -10.84 27.95 -3.27
CA GLY A 135 -10.81 29.16 -2.45
C GLY A 135 -9.94 28.92 -1.23
N TYR A 136 -8.82 29.64 -1.12
CA TYR A 136 -7.97 29.60 0.08
C TYR A 136 -8.49 30.62 1.09
N SER A 137 -8.96 30.15 2.25
CA SER A 137 -9.21 31.00 3.41
C SER A 137 -8.06 30.83 4.40
N SER A 138 -7.32 31.92 4.65
CA SER A 138 -6.27 32.09 5.67
C SER A 138 -5.11 31.09 5.70
N GLN A 139 -4.01 31.40 4.99
CA GLN A 139 -2.73 30.68 5.08
C GLN A 139 -2.16 30.67 6.52
N GLN A 140 -2.31 31.77 7.26
CA GLN A 140 -1.74 31.96 8.61
C GLN A 140 -2.18 30.92 9.65
N SER A 141 -3.41 30.40 9.57
CA SER A 141 -3.89 29.39 10.52
C SER A 141 -3.33 28.00 10.22
N TYR A 142 -2.98 27.73 8.96
CA TYR A 142 -2.36 26.46 8.55
C TYR A 142 -0.88 26.41 8.91
N ASP A 143 -0.17 27.54 8.83
CA ASP A 143 1.26 27.61 9.14
C ASP A 143 1.58 27.30 10.62
N GLN A 144 0.57 27.35 11.50
CA GLN A 144 0.69 26.98 12.92
C GLN A 144 0.58 25.46 13.15
N ILE A 145 0.18 24.68 12.15
CA ILE A 145 0.01 23.24 12.29
C ILE A 145 1.37 22.56 12.10
N THR A 146 1.90 21.97 13.18
CA THR A 146 3.18 21.27 13.16
C THR A 146 3.03 19.79 12.84
N LYS A 147 4.14 19.11 12.52
CA LYS A 147 4.18 17.66 12.21
C LYS A 147 3.58 16.76 13.31
N ASN A 148 3.53 17.22 14.56
CA ASN A 148 2.98 16.46 15.69
C ASN A 148 1.47 16.65 15.90
N ASN A 149 0.83 17.52 15.11
CA ASN A 149 -0.59 17.80 15.27
C ASN A 149 -1.41 16.77 14.47
N CYS A 150 -2.46 16.23 15.09
CA CYS A 150 -3.46 15.44 14.38
C CYS A 150 -4.41 16.39 13.65
N VAL A 151 -4.47 16.31 12.31
CA VAL A 151 -5.37 17.13 11.49
C VAL A 151 -6.58 16.30 11.12
N VAL A 152 -7.75 16.69 11.64
CA VAL A 152 -9.03 16.09 11.26
C VAL A 152 -9.69 16.97 10.21
N LEU A 153 -9.79 16.45 8.99
CA LEU A 153 -10.47 17.13 7.89
C LEU A 153 -11.96 16.82 7.96
N VAL A 154 -12.76 17.84 8.28
CA VAL A 154 -14.22 17.73 8.27
C VAL A 154 -14.72 18.26 6.93
N SER A 155 -15.22 17.35 6.08
CA SER A 155 -15.79 17.68 4.78
C SER A 155 -17.26 17.25 4.71
N ASN A 156 -18.08 18.03 4.00
CA ASN A 156 -19.38 17.54 3.58
C ASN A 156 -19.21 16.39 2.57
N HIS A 157 -20.12 15.40 2.60
CA HIS A 157 -20.17 14.33 1.61
C HIS A 157 -21.29 14.62 0.60
N ARG A 158 -20.90 15.00 -0.62
CA ARG A 158 -21.82 15.36 -1.71
C ARG A 158 -21.78 14.39 -2.88
N SER A 159 -20.69 13.65 -3.07
CA SER A 159 -20.54 12.77 -4.22
C SER A 159 -19.62 11.57 -3.96
N ASN A 160 -19.77 10.53 -4.78
CA ASN A 160 -18.83 9.41 -4.81
C ASN A 160 -17.41 9.82 -5.26
N PHE A 161 -17.24 11.04 -5.80
CA PHE A 161 -15.94 11.58 -6.22
C PHE A 161 -15.22 12.38 -5.13
N ASP A 162 -15.85 12.62 -3.97
CA ASP A 162 -15.24 13.34 -2.85
C ASP A 162 -13.91 12.74 -2.39
N PRO A 163 -13.72 11.40 -2.37
CA PRO A 163 -12.41 10.82 -2.05
C PRO A 163 -11.30 11.25 -3.01
N PHE A 164 -11.59 11.38 -4.31
CA PHE A 164 -10.61 11.87 -5.29
C PHE A 164 -10.27 13.34 -5.04
N LEU A 165 -11.27 14.15 -4.67
CA LEU A 165 -11.03 15.56 -4.31
C LEU A 165 -10.14 15.66 -3.07
N LEU A 166 -10.39 14.84 -2.05
CA LEU A 166 -9.57 14.78 -0.85
C LEU A 166 -8.14 14.38 -1.18
N ILE A 167 -7.92 13.31 -1.96
CA ILE A 167 -6.57 12.89 -2.41
C ILE A 167 -5.89 14.04 -3.17
N TYR A 168 -6.61 14.71 -4.07
CA TYR A 168 -6.07 15.84 -4.84
C TYR A 168 -5.65 17.02 -3.95
N MET A 169 -6.42 17.32 -2.90
CA MET A 169 -6.09 18.39 -1.95
C MET A 169 -4.98 17.99 -0.97
N ALA A 170 -4.92 16.73 -0.55
CA ALA A 170 -3.92 16.23 0.40
C ALA A 170 -2.58 15.86 -0.21
N SER A 171 -2.50 15.65 -1.52
CA SER A 171 -1.33 15.07 -2.18
C SER A 171 -0.01 15.82 -1.91
N LYS A 172 -0.09 17.07 -1.42
CA LYS A 172 1.07 17.89 -1.06
C LYS A 172 1.34 18.03 0.44
N ARG A 173 0.45 17.53 1.30
CA ARG A 173 0.50 17.79 2.75
C ARG A 173 0.75 16.53 3.55
N ALA A 174 -0.19 15.60 3.50
CA ALA A 174 -0.22 14.43 4.39
C ALA A 174 -1.07 13.30 3.79
N PRO A 175 -0.84 12.05 4.19
CA PRO A 175 -1.77 10.97 3.88
C PRO A 175 -3.06 11.17 4.69
N ILE A 176 -4.21 11.10 4.03
CA ILE A 176 -5.53 11.16 4.67
C ILE A 176 -6.04 9.73 4.88
N SER A 177 -6.50 9.45 6.10
CA SER A 177 -7.39 8.32 6.37
C SER A 177 -8.83 8.74 6.08
N TYR A 178 -9.51 8.01 5.19
CA TYR A 178 -10.90 8.28 4.81
C TYR A 178 -11.75 7.04 5.06
N SER A 179 -12.91 7.23 5.69
CA SER A 179 -13.86 6.13 5.87
C SER A 179 -14.64 5.92 4.57
N ALA A 180 -14.28 4.87 3.83
CA ALA A 180 -14.95 4.52 2.59
C ALA A 180 -16.16 3.61 2.86
N GLY A 181 -17.28 3.88 2.18
CA GLY A 181 -18.47 3.02 2.25
C GLY A 181 -18.25 1.64 1.61
N ARG A 182 -19.22 0.74 1.78
CA ARG A 182 -19.14 -0.68 1.33
C ARG A 182 -18.83 -0.85 -0.17
N TRP A 183 -19.11 0.15 -1.01
CA TRP A 183 -18.80 0.10 -2.44
C TRP A 183 -17.29 -0.02 -2.72
N ALA A 184 -16.44 0.55 -1.87
CA ALA A 184 -14.98 0.47 -2.04
C ALA A 184 -14.43 -0.96 -1.83
N LEU A 185 -15.20 -1.83 -1.17
CA LEU A 185 -14.90 -3.26 -1.02
C LEU A 185 -15.30 -4.10 -2.24
N SER A 186 -15.93 -3.51 -3.25
CA SER A 186 -16.32 -4.20 -4.49
C SER A 186 -15.14 -4.31 -5.46
N PHE A 187 -15.12 -5.35 -6.29
CA PHE A 187 -14.13 -5.47 -7.37
C PHE A 187 -14.30 -4.33 -8.38
N PRO A 188 -13.20 -3.69 -8.87
CA PRO A 188 -11.79 -3.99 -8.65
C PRO A 188 -11.14 -3.25 -7.46
N PHE A 189 -11.87 -2.39 -6.76
CA PHE A 189 -11.33 -1.44 -5.77
C PHE A 189 -10.73 -2.09 -4.52
N ARG A 190 -11.23 -3.26 -4.12
CA ARG A 190 -10.70 -4.00 -2.95
C ARG A 190 -9.19 -4.27 -3.03
N GLN A 191 -8.65 -4.53 -4.23
CA GLN A 191 -7.23 -4.80 -4.42
C GLN A 191 -6.36 -3.54 -4.21
N PHE A 192 -6.92 -2.37 -4.48
CA PHE A 192 -6.22 -1.09 -4.30
C PHE A 192 -6.26 -0.62 -2.85
N LEU A 193 -7.36 -0.85 -2.12
CA LEU A 193 -7.47 -0.47 -0.70
C LEU A 193 -6.46 -1.18 0.20
N HIS A 194 -6.10 -2.43 -0.12
CA HIS A 194 -5.04 -3.11 0.61
C HIS A 194 -3.64 -2.69 0.16
N ALA A 195 -3.49 -1.89 -0.89
CA ALA A 195 -2.17 -1.46 -1.39
C ALA A 195 -1.89 0.02 -1.12
N ILE A 196 -2.91 0.80 -0.79
CA ILE A 196 -2.91 2.24 -0.54
C ILE A 196 -3.03 2.45 0.97
#